data_AF-A0A392RS62-F1
#
_entry.id   AF-A0A392RS62-F1
#
_cell.length_a   1.000
_cell.length_b   1.000
_cell.length_c   1.000
_cell.angle_alpha   90.00
_cell.angle_beta   90.00
_cell.angle_gamma   90.00
#
_symmetry.space_group_name_H-M   'P 1'
#
loop_
_entity.id
_entity.type
_entity.pdbx_description
1 polymer ?
#
loop_
_entity_poly.entity_id
_entity_poly.type
_entity_poly.pdbx_seq_one_letter_code
_entity_poly.pdbx_strand_id
1 'polypeptide(L)'
;NGSPTEQINISKGLKQGNPLAPFLVLLVAEGLGGLMRKAVEIGYFKGIQIGEPIIVVSHLQYADDTLFIGEACMENLWCMKVILRWFELISGLKVNFHKSKCDARDFNYPI
;
A
#
# COMPACT_ATOMS: atom_id res chain seq x y z
N ASN A 1 -10.38 -45.58 3.96
CA ASN A 1 -8.94 -45.74 4.27
C ASN A 1 -8.17 -44.53 3.72
N GLY A 2 -8.11 -43.44 4.47
CA GLY A 2 -7.33 -42.25 4.11
C GLY A 2 -6.60 -41.78 5.35
N SER A 3 -5.33 -42.15 5.47
CA SER A 3 -4.45 -41.72 6.56
C SER A 3 -4.20 -40.22 6.48
N PRO A 4 -3.92 -39.53 7.62
CA PRO A 4 -3.58 -38.12 7.58
C PRO A 4 -2.29 -37.94 6.79
N THR A 5 -2.34 -37.20 5.68
CA THR A 5 -1.15 -36.81 4.92
C THR A 5 -0.31 -35.84 5.77
N GLU A 6 1.02 -35.91 5.63
CA GLU A 6 1.97 -35.11 6.40
C GLU A 6 1.68 -33.60 6.34
N GLN A 7 1.88 -32.92 7.47
CA GLN A 7 1.70 -31.47 7.57
C GLN A 7 2.72 -30.75 6.68
N ILE A 8 2.23 -30.19 5.57
CA ILE A 8 3.03 -29.30 4.72
C ILE A 8 3.38 -28.05 5.53
N ASN A 9 4.67 -27.86 5.83
CA ASN A 9 5.21 -26.65 6.44
C ASN A 9 5.16 -25.50 5.42
N ILE A 10 4.07 -24.75 5.44
CA ILE A 10 3.96 -23.51 4.66
C ILE A 10 4.76 -22.43 5.39
N SER A 11 5.92 -22.08 4.85
CA SER A 11 6.78 -21.01 5.37
C SER A 11 6.34 -19.61 4.92
N LYS A 12 5.54 -19.50 3.83
CA LYS A 12 4.96 -18.26 3.30
C LYS A 12 3.59 -18.51 2.66
N GLY A 13 2.63 -17.63 2.93
CA GLY A 13 1.29 -17.67 2.34
C GLY A 13 0.21 -18.16 3.31
N LEU A 14 -1.02 -17.69 3.10
CA LEU A 14 -2.19 -18.06 3.89
C LEU A 14 -2.93 -19.21 3.22
N LYS A 15 -3.26 -20.26 3.97
CA LYS A 15 -4.12 -21.34 3.45
C LYS A 15 -5.51 -20.77 3.17
N GLN A 16 -5.97 -20.96 1.94
CA GLN A 16 -7.34 -20.62 1.53
C GLN A 16 -8.33 -21.42 2.41
N GLY A 17 -9.32 -20.76 3.00
CA GLY A 17 -10.24 -21.36 3.97
C GLY A 17 -9.84 -21.18 5.45
N ASN A 18 -8.72 -20.52 5.75
CA ASN A 18 -8.43 -20.08 7.12
C ASN A 18 -9.27 -18.82 7.45
N PRO A 19 -10.13 -18.85 8.48
CA PRO A 19 -10.97 -17.70 8.85
C PRO A 19 -10.17 -16.44 9.26
N LEU A 20 -8.87 -16.58 9.59
CA LEU A 20 -7.99 -15.47 9.97
C LEU A 20 -7.27 -14.82 8.79
N ALA A 21 -7.26 -15.45 7.61
CA ALA A 21 -6.53 -14.94 6.46
C ALA A 21 -7.00 -13.54 6.00
N PRO A 22 -8.30 -13.23 5.95
CA PRO A 22 -8.78 -11.89 5.57
C PRO A 22 -8.30 -10.80 6.55
N PHE A 23 -8.25 -11.12 7.84
CA PHE A 23 -7.80 -10.18 8.87
C PHE A 23 -6.32 -9.84 8.72
N LEU A 24 -5.48 -10.85 8.45
CA LEU A 24 -4.04 -10.63 8.25
C LEU A 24 -3.75 -9.78 7.01
N VAL A 25 -4.51 -9.98 5.92
CA VAL A 25 -4.41 -9.14 4.72
C VAL A 25 -4.78 -7.69 5.04
N LEU A 26 -5.87 -7.47 5.80
CA LEU A 26 -6.27 -6.13 6.22
C LEU A 26 -5.22 -5.46 7.11
N LEU A 27 -4.61 -6.19 8.05
CA LEU A 27 -3.57 -5.67 8.93
C LEU A 27 -2.33 -5.22 8.14
N VAL A 28 -1.94 -5.99 7.13
CA VAL A 28 -0.83 -5.65 6.24
C VAL A 28 -1.16 -4.40 5.42
N ALA A 29 -2.37 -4.30 4.86
CA ALA A 29 -2.83 -3.11 4.15
C ALA A 29 -2.82 -1.86 5.05
N GLU A 30 -3.35 -1.98 6.27
CA GLU A 30 -3.37 -0.89 7.27
C GLU A 30 -1.95 -0.47 7.68
N GLY A 31 -1.01 -1.41 7.74
CA GLY A 31 0.41 -1.11 7.96
C GLY A 31 1.00 -0.21 6.88
N LEU A 32 0.70 -0.47 5.60
CA LEU A 32 1.10 0.40 4.49
C LEU A 32 0.41 1.78 4.58
N GLY A 33 -0.88 1.81 4.88
CA GLY A 33 -1.62 3.06 5.09
C GLY A 33 -1.04 3.90 6.24
N GLY A 34 -0.63 3.24 7.33
CA GLY A 34 0.06 3.86 8.46
C GLY A 34 1.39 4.50 8.08
N LEU A 35 2.23 3.82 7.29
CA LEU A 35 3.49 4.37 6.77
C LEU A 35 3.25 5.62 5.91
N MET A 36 2.23 5.58 5.04
CA MET A 36 1.87 6.73 4.19
C MET A 36 1.38 7.91 5.02
N ARG A 37 0.49 7.70 5.99
CA ARG A 37 0.02 8.76 6.90
C ARG A 37 1.20 9.39 7.63
N LYS A 38 2.15 8.58 8.12
CA LYS A 38 3.33 9.10 8.80
C LYS A 38 4.21 9.94 7.87
N ALA A 39 4.39 9.51 6.62
CA ALA A 39 5.18 10.25 5.63
C ALA A 39 4.57 11.62 5.29
N VAL A 40 3.24 11.72 5.24
CA VAL A 40 2.53 13.00 5.07
C VAL A 40 2.67 13.87 6.32
N GLU A 41 2.48 13.29 7.51
CA GLU A 41 2.58 14.01 8.79
C GLU A 41 3.95 14.69 8.98
N ILE A 42 5.03 14.01 8.60
CA ILE A 42 6.41 14.52 8.69
C ILE A 42 6.85 15.31 7.44
N GLY A 43 5.98 15.50 6.46
CA GLY A 43 6.22 16.33 5.27
C GLY A 43 7.09 15.72 4.18
N TYR A 44 7.42 14.42 4.23
CA TYR A 44 8.17 13.75 3.15
C TYR A 44 7.29 13.40 1.94
N PHE A 45 5.97 13.30 2.12
CA PHE A 45 5.03 13.07 1.04
C PHE A 45 3.96 14.16 1.01
N LYS A 46 3.79 14.80 -0.15
CA LYS A 46 2.80 15.85 -0.37
C LYS A 46 1.56 15.26 -1.06
N GLY A 47 0.51 15.02 -0.28
CA GLY A 47 -0.79 14.56 -0.78
C GLY A 47 -1.59 15.68 -1.46
N ILE A 48 -2.72 15.32 -2.08
CA ILE A 48 -3.65 16.29 -2.67
C ILE A 48 -4.61 16.80 -1.61
N GLN A 49 -4.78 18.13 -1.54
CA GLN A 49 -5.74 18.79 -0.66
C GLN A 49 -7.09 18.93 -1.38
N ILE A 50 -8.18 18.50 -0.75
CA ILE A 50 -9.52 18.50 -1.33
C ILE A 50 -10.54 19.02 -0.31
N GLY A 51 -11.43 19.90 -0.79
CA GLY A 51 -12.67 20.31 -0.10
C GLY A 51 -12.50 21.32 1.04
N GLU A 52 -13.64 21.63 1.66
CA GLU A 52 -13.76 22.40 2.90
C GLU A 52 -14.62 21.59 3.88
N PRO A 53 -14.10 21.17 5.05
CA PRO A 53 -12.73 21.37 5.53
C PRO A 53 -11.70 20.62 4.66
N ILE A 54 -10.46 21.11 4.66
CA ILE A 54 -9.38 20.57 3.85
C ILE A 54 -9.04 19.14 4.31
N ILE A 55 -9.17 18.18 3.41
CA ILE A 55 -8.74 16.79 3.60
C ILE A 55 -7.51 16.55 2.73
N VAL A 56 -6.45 15.97 3.31
CA VAL A 56 -5.26 15.55 2.57
C VAL A 56 -5.39 14.08 2.19
N VAL A 57 -5.50 13.81 0.89
CA VAL A 57 -5.53 12.46 0.33
C VAL A 57 -4.13 12.10 -0.16
N SER A 58 -3.59 10.99 0.34
CA SER A 58 -2.24 10.50 -0.03
C SER A 58 -2.23 9.09 -0.62
N HIS A 59 -3.23 8.28 -0.27
CA HIS A 59 -3.38 6.92 -0.76
C HIS A 59 -4.84 6.47 -0.69
N LEU A 60 -5.19 5.49 -1.51
CA LEU A 60 -6.46 4.78 -1.50
C LEU A 60 -6.17 3.28 -1.65
N GLN A 61 -6.77 2.46 -0.78
CA GLN A 61 -6.58 1.01 -0.78
C GLN A 61 -7.92 0.32 -1.02
N TYR A 62 -7.94 -0.64 -1.94
CA TYR A 62 -9.11 -1.47 -2.20
C TYR A 62 -8.68 -2.87 -2.62
N ALA A 63 -9.08 -3.87 -1.83
CA ALA A 63 -8.71 -5.28 -2.05
C ALA A 63 -7.18 -5.44 -2.27
N ASP A 64 -6.79 -5.80 -3.49
CA ASP A 64 -5.39 -6.04 -3.87
C ASP A 64 -4.69 -4.81 -4.46
N ASP A 65 -5.43 -3.71 -4.69
CA ASP A 65 -4.92 -2.51 -5.34
C ASP A 65 -4.68 -1.37 -4.34
N THR A 66 -3.56 -0.68 -4.51
CA THR A 66 -3.23 0.54 -3.76
C THR A 66 -2.85 1.64 -4.74
N LEU A 67 -3.54 2.77 -4.65
CA LEU A 67 -3.27 3.97 -5.42
C LEU A 67 -2.60 5.00 -4.52
N PHE A 68 -1.44 5.52 -4.92
CA PHE A 68 -0.79 6.66 -4.28
C PHE A 68 -1.17 7.94 -5.02
N ILE A 69 -1.53 8.98 -4.28
CA ILE A 69 -2.06 10.24 -4.83
C ILE A 69 -1.31 11.39 -4.19
N GLY A 70 -0.65 12.23 -4.98
CA GLY A 70 0.11 13.36 -4.47
C GLY A 70 0.59 14.29 -5.58
N GLU A 71 1.31 15.33 -5.20
CA GLU A 71 1.97 16.23 -6.16
C GLU A 71 2.90 15.46 -7.10
N ALA A 72 2.91 15.84 -8.38
CA ALA A 72 3.78 15.27 -9.40
C ALA A 72 5.21 15.81 -9.27
N CYS A 73 5.92 15.37 -8.24
CA CYS A 73 7.30 15.78 -7.96
C CYS A 73 8.22 14.57 -7.70
N MET A 74 9.52 14.77 -7.93
CA MET A 74 10.51 13.69 -7.76
C MET A 74 10.62 13.25 -6.29
N GLU A 75 10.44 14.17 -5.36
CA GLU A 75 10.46 13.94 -3.92
C GLU A 75 9.38 12.93 -3.51
N ASN A 76 8.15 13.09 -4.01
CA ASN A 76 7.07 12.14 -3.76
C ASN A 76 7.35 10.76 -4.36
N LEU A 77 7.93 10.70 -5.57
CA LEU A 77 8.32 9.44 -6.20
C LEU A 77 9.40 8.70 -5.39
N TRP A 78 10.41 9.42 -4.91
CA TRP A 78 11.43 8.85 -4.04
C TRP A 78 10.86 8.39 -2.71
N CYS A 79 10.01 9.19 -2.07
CA CYS A 79 9.33 8.85 -0.84
C CYS A 79 8.50 7.56 -0.99
N MET A 80 7.68 7.48 -2.05
CA MET A 80 6.88 6.30 -2.37
C MET A 80 7.76 5.05 -2.57
N LYS A 81 8.87 5.17 -3.32
CA LYS A 81 9.81 4.06 -3.53
C LYS A 81 10.43 3.57 -2.22
N VAL A 82 10.79 4.50 -1.33
CA VAL A 82 11.32 4.17 0.01
C VAL A 82 10.23 3.45 0.81
N ILE A 83 9.03 3.99 0.92
CA ILE A 83 7.93 3.38 1.69
C ILE A 83 7.62 1.96 1.19
N LEU A 84 7.51 1.77 -0.12
CA LEU A 84 7.29 0.44 -0.71
C LEU A 84 8.42 -0.54 -0.39
N ARG A 85 9.67 -0.06 -0.35
CA ARG A 85 10.82 -0.89 0.03
C ARG A 85 10.79 -1.28 1.50
N TRP A 86 10.48 -0.34 2.39
CA TRP A 86 10.31 -0.63 3.82
C TRP A 86 9.16 -1.61 4.05
N PHE A 87 8.04 -1.41 3.37
CA PHE A 87 6.89 -2.29 3.42
C PHE A 87 7.25 -3.72 2.96
N GLU A 88 7.98 -3.88 1.85
CA GLU A 88 8.45 -5.20 1.39
C GLU A 88 9.33 -5.91 2.43
N LEU A 89 10.23 -5.17 3.09
CA LEU A 89 11.11 -5.72 4.12
C LEU A 89 10.37 -6.15 5.38
N ILE A 90 9.38 -5.35 5.82
CA ILE A 90 8.64 -5.60 7.07
C ILE A 90 7.55 -6.66 6.87
N SER A 91 6.81 -6.60 5.76
CA SER A 91 5.71 -7.55 5.48
C SER A 91 6.21 -8.89 4.93
N GLY A 92 7.42 -8.94 4.38
CA GLY A 92 7.93 -10.10 3.64
C GLY A 92 7.25 -10.31 2.28
N LEU A 93 6.43 -9.35 1.83
CA LEU A 93 5.77 -9.35 0.52
C LEU A 93 6.65 -8.66 -0.53
N LYS A 94 6.70 -9.21 -1.73
CA LYS A 94 7.44 -8.60 -2.84
C LYS A 94 6.57 -7.59 -3.58
N VAL A 95 7.01 -6.34 -3.64
CA VAL A 95 6.36 -5.30 -4.45
C VAL A 95 6.62 -5.60 -5.93
N ASN A 96 5.56 -5.67 -6.74
CA ASN A 96 5.68 -5.92 -8.17
C ASN A 96 5.66 -4.61 -8.98
N PHE A 97 6.82 -4.00 -9.13
CA PHE A 97 6.96 -2.75 -9.89
C PHE A 97 6.60 -2.87 -11.38
N HIS A 98 6.59 -4.07 -11.97
CA HIS A 98 6.18 -4.26 -13.37
C HIS A 98 4.67 -4.10 -13.56
N LYS A 99 3.88 -4.30 -12.51
CA LYS A 99 2.42 -4.05 -12.54
C LYS A 99 2.08 -2.63 -12.09
N SER A 100 2.98 -1.95 -11.37
CA SER A 100 2.79 -0.57 -10.94
C SER A 100 2.87 0.39 -12.12
N LYS A 101 1.91 1.31 -12.22
CA LYS A 101 1.90 2.39 -13.21
C LYS A 101 1.97 3.72 -12.49
N CYS A 102 2.78 4.64 -13.00
CA CYS A 102 2.83 6.02 -12.56
C CYS A 102 2.25 6.89 -13.67
N ASP A 103 1.28 7.73 -13.33
CA ASP A 103 0.69 8.70 -14.24
C ASP A 103 0.75 10.06 -13.56
N ALA A 104 1.17 11.08 -14.30
CA ALA A 104 1.25 12.44 -13.83
C ALA A 104 0.30 13.26 -14.70
N ARG A 105 -0.79 13.74 -14.10
CA ARG A 105 -1.68 14.71 -14.74
C ARG A 105 -1.50 16.03 -14.03
N ASP A 106 -1.09 17.04 -14.78
CA ASP A 106 -1.18 18.42 -14.32
C ASP A 106 -2.67 18.77 -14.19
N PHE A 107 -3.18 18.86 -12.97
CA PHE A 107 -4.52 19.36 -12.68
C PHE A 107 -4.61 20.89 -12.83
N ASN A 108 -3.98 21.44 -13.87
CA ASN A 108 -4.20 22.83 -14.30
C ASN A 108 -5.53 22.91 -15.07
N TYR A 109 -6.64 22.68 -14.37
CA TYR A 109 -7.94 23.14 -14.83
C TYR A 109 -8.37 24.28 -13.90
N PRO A 110 -8.57 25.50 -14.41
CA PRO A 110 -9.20 26.54 -13.63
C PRO A 110 -10.64 26.07 -13.32
N ILE A 111 -10.94 26.00 -12.03
CA ILE A 111 -12.32 25.95 -11.52
C ILE A 111 -12.94 27.33 -11.67
#